data_AF-A0A7Y3EWI7-F1
#
_entry.id   AF-A0A7Y3EWI7-F1
#
_cell.length_a   1.000
_cell.length_b   1.000
_cell.length_c   1.000
_cell.angle_alpha   90.00
_cell.angle_beta   90.00
_cell.angle_gamma   90.00
#
_symmetry.space_group_name_H-M   'P 1'
#
loop_
_entity.id
_entity.type
_entity.pdbx_description
1 polymer ?
#
loop_
_entity_poly.entity_id
_entity_poly.type
_entity_poly.pdbx_seq_one_letter_code
_entity_poly.pdbx_strand_id
1 'polypeptide(L)'
;MANQKEKMTLELKYREGTIGIQVPEPLEFDILKPKPVRPIASIEQAFACAFSNLDKDATELLSDLDSKQTVAIAIPDETHPLPTIEILPLVIDWLFEKIPDLLSERITILVGCSLKPPAEQETLERLVPPKIVQGCKVLSHDSKNAEMISYGTTKRGTPVLVNSVYARADYKIAIGQIEPHQFVGFTCGTKGVIIGCGGEQTIEHNHSLMFHDNARIGVLEGNPVREDLNEAGEMVGIDLSINFVMASNKEIVRVLAGRPLDTQREGAQTCAELYGVALEDSYDIVV
;
A
#
# COMPACT_ATOMS: atom_id res chain seq x y z
N MET A 1 -1.00 19.90 55.36
CA MET A 1 -1.23 20.52 54.03
C MET A 1 -1.17 19.38 53.03
N ALA A 2 -2.32 19.03 52.45
CA ALA A 2 -2.41 17.94 51.48
C ALA A 2 -1.78 18.41 50.17
N ASN A 3 -0.72 17.73 49.72
CA ASN A 3 -0.19 17.90 48.38
C ASN A 3 -1.30 17.51 47.39
N GLN A 4 -1.90 18.49 46.71
CA GLN A 4 -2.59 18.26 45.45
C GLN A 4 -1.51 17.84 44.45
N LYS A 5 -1.25 16.53 44.35
CA LYS A 5 -0.54 15.99 43.19
C LYS A 5 -1.48 16.15 42.00
N GLU A 6 -1.02 16.90 41.00
CA GLU A 6 -1.80 17.19 39.79
C GLU A 6 -2.08 15.89 39.05
N LYS A 7 -3.36 15.58 38.80
CA LYS A 7 -3.76 14.45 37.98
C LYS A 7 -3.26 14.68 36.55
N MET A 8 -2.43 13.77 36.04
CA MET A 8 -1.98 13.82 34.66
C MET A 8 -3.15 13.57 33.71
N THR A 9 -3.38 14.50 32.78
CA THR A 9 -4.39 14.38 31.73
C THR A 9 -3.71 14.03 30.42
N LEU A 10 -4.12 12.94 29.77
CA LEU A 10 -3.64 12.54 28.44
C LEU A 10 -4.68 12.88 27.39
N GLU A 11 -4.24 13.33 26.22
CA GLU A 11 -5.12 13.60 25.08
C GLU A 11 -5.06 12.46 24.07
N LEU A 12 -6.22 11.88 23.76
CA LEU A 12 -6.38 10.83 22.76
C LEU A 12 -7.16 11.36 21.56
N LYS A 13 -6.74 11.01 20.34
CA LYS A 13 -7.52 11.32 19.14
C LYS A 13 -8.88 10.64 19.21
N TYR A 14 -9.95 11.41 19.00
CA TYR A 14 -11.31 10.90 18.97
C TYR A 14 -12.11 11.67 17.92
N ARG A 15 -12.48 10.97 16.84
CA ARG A 15 -13.09 11.58 15.64
C ARG A 15 -12.19 12.69 15.07
N GLU A 16 -12.71 13.91 14.92
CA GLU A 16 -11.98 15.06 14.38
C GLU A 16 -11.21 15.85 15.46
N GLY A 17 -11.33 15.47 16.74
CA GLY A 17 -10.72 16.20 17.86
C GLY A 17 -9.95 15.29 18.81
N THR A 18 -9.86 15.73 20.06
CA THR A 18 -9.24 14.97 21.15
C THR A 18 -10.20 14.81 22.32
N ILE A 19 -10.03 13.72 23.07
CA ILE A 19 -10.64 13.51 24.37
C ILE A 19 -9.55 13.46 25.43
N GLY A 20 -9.75 14.20 26.53
CA GLY A 20 -8.88 14.15 27.69
C GLY A 20 -9.26 12.99 28.59
N ILE A 21 -8.30 12.13 28.92
CA ILE A 21 -8.46 11.08 29.93
C ILE A 21 -7.61 11.42 31.16
N GLN A 22 -8.17 11.21 32.35
CA GLN A 22 -7.43 11.37 33.61
C GLN A 22 -6.98 9.99 34.08
N VAL A 23 -5.68 9.83 34.30
CA VAL A 23 -5.15 8.60 34.88
C VAL A 23 -5.21 8.73 36.41
N PRO A 24 -5.91 7.84 37.14
CA PRO A 24 -5.99 7.91 38.59
C PRO A 24 -4.66 7.45 39.22
N GLU A 25 -4.21 8.18 40.24
CA GLU A 25 -3.12 7.70 41.10
C GLU A 25 -3.57 6.48 41.94
N PRO A 26 -2.69 5.51 42.24
CA PRO A 26 -1.25 5.48 41.96
C PRO A 26 -0.87 4.67 40.71
N LEU A 27 -1.71 4.62 39.66
CA LEU A 27 -1.41 3.78 38.48
C LEU A 27 -0.14 4.25 37.77
N GLU A 28 0.77 3.30 37.52
CA GLU A 28 1.90 3.46 36.61
C GLU A 28 1.44 3.13 35.19
N PHE A 29 1.96 3.86 34.20
CA PHE A 29 1.60 3.68 32.82
C PHE A 29 2.72 4.15 31.90
N ASP A 30 2.75 3.57 30.70
CA ASP A 30 3.64 3.97 29.62
C ASP A 30 2.84 4.54 28.45
N ILE A 31 3.41 5.53 27.76
CA ILE A 31 2.83 6.08 26.53
C ILE A 31 3.63 5.54 25.35
N LEU A 32 3.09 4.52 24.70
CA LEU A 32 3.68 3.92 23.51
C LEU A 32 3.41 4.82 22.30
N LYS A 33 4.48 5.29 21.65
CA LYS A 33 4.41 6.13 20.44
C LYS A 33 5.28 5.52 19.35
N PRO A 34 4.96 5.75 18.05
CA PRO A 34 5.88 5.47 16.97
C PRO A 34 7.22 6.17 17.21
N LYS A 35 8.32 5.51 16.82
CA LYS A 35 9.66 6.11 16.93
C LYS A 35 9.75 7.32 16.00
N PRO A 36 10.46 8.39 16.39
CA PRO A 36 10.70 9.49 15.49
C PRO A 36 11.60 9.01 14.35
N VAL A 37 11.18 9.22 13.11
CA VAL A 37 11.99 8.97 11.92
C VAL A 37 12.06 10.24 11.09
N ARG A 38 13.22 10.48 10.48
CA ARG A 38 13.44 11.64 9.64
C ARG A 38 12.70 11.45 8.30
N PRO A 39 11.80 12.36 7.92
CA PRO A 39 11.17 12.31 6.61
C PRO A 39 12.21 12.53 5.50
N ILE A 40 11.88 12.10 4.29
CA ILE A 40 12.68 12.41 3.11
C ILE A 40 12.70 13.93 2.88
N ALA A 41 13.81 14.44 2.36
CA ALA A 41 13.95 15.88 2.13
C ALA A 41 13.24 16.35 0.84
N SER A 42 13.16 15.50 -0.17
CA SER A 42 12.51 15.76 -1.45
C SER A 42 11.98 14.46 -2.02
N ILE A 43 10.73 14.49 -2.48
CA ILE A 43 10.07 13.34 -3.09
C ILE A 43 10.72 13.02 -4.45
N GLU A 44 11.08 14.05 -5.22
CA GLU A 44 11.76 13.95 -6.51
C GLU A 44 13.12 13.26 -6.37
N GLN A 45 13.91 13.65 -5.38
CA GLN A 45 15.20 13.02 -5.10
C GLN A 45 15.04 11.56 -4.64
N ALA A 46 14.03 11.27 -3.82
CA ALA A 46 13.75 9.91 -3.37
C ALA A 46 13.33 9.00 -4.54
N PHE A 47 12.50 9.51 -5.46
CA PHE A 47 12.16 8.81 -6.71
C PHE A 47 13.38 8.58 -7.60
N ALA A 48 14.19 9.61 -7.83
CA ALA A 48 15.40 9.47 -8.64
C ALA A 48 16.35 8.40 -8.06
N CYS A 49 16.49 8.34 -6.73
CA CYS A 49 17.26 7.29 -6.06
C CYS A 49 16.63 5.90 -6.24
N ALA A 50 15.31 5.78 -6.03
CA ALA A 50 14.60 4.51 -6.16
C ALA A 50 14.67 3.95 -7.58
N PHE A 51 14.47 4.79 -8.60
CA PHE A 51 14.57 4.40 -10.01
C PHE A 51 16.03 4.15 -10.46
N SER A 52 17.01 4.90 -9.93
CA SER A 52 18.42 4.62 -10.25
C SER A 52 18.90 3.28 -9.70
N ASN A 53 18.36 2.82 -8.56
CA ASN A 53 18.68 1.48 -8.05
C ASN A 53 18.08 0.39 -8.93
N LEU A 54 16.90 0.62 -9.53
CA LEU A 54 16.32 -0.31 -10.50
C LEU A 54 17.21 -0.51 -11.71
N ASP A 55 17.78 0.56 -12.26
CA ASP A 55 18.67 0.47 -13.42
C ASP A 55 19.96 -0.33 -13.15
N LYS A 56 20.38 -0.47 -11.88
CA LYS A 56 21.58 -1.22 -11.49
C LYS A 56 21.30 -2.71 -11.32
N ASP A 57 20.14 -3.05 -10.77
CA ASP A 57 19.77 -4.42 -10.42
C ASP A 57 18.91 -5.10 -11.51
N ALA A 58 18.35 -4.34 -12.46
CA ALA A 58 17.35 -4.85 -13.40
C ALA A 58 17.62 -4.44 -14.85
N THR A 59 18.52 -5.18 -15.49
CA THR A 59 18.48 -5.34 -16.96
C THR A 59 17.23 -6.08 -17.46
N GLU A 60 16.41 -6.66 -16.57
CA GLU A 60 15.24 -7.50 -16.95
C GLU A 60 13.87 -6.85 -16.66
N LEU A 61 13.75 -5.87 -15.75
CA LEU A 61 12.43 -5.30 -15.39
C LEU A 61 11.81 -4.42 -16.48
N LEU A 62 12.64 -3.91 -17.41
CA LEU A 62 12.22 -2.97 -18.45
C LEU A 62 12.56 -3.47 -19.86
N SER A 63 13.16 -4.67 -20.02
CA SER A 63 13.88 -5.07 -21.24
C SER A 63 13.01 -5.19 -22.49
N ASP A 64 11.69 -5.26 -22.34
CA ASP A 64 10.78 -5.54 -23.45
C ASP A 64 9.72 -4.45 -23.69
N LEU A 65 9.83 -3.29 -23.02
CA LEU A 65 8.84 -2.20 -23.14
C LEU A 65 9.01 -1.36 -24.41
N ASP A 66 8.06 -1.45 -25.35
CA ASP A 66 7.99 -0.60 -26.55
C ASP A 66 6.68 0.20 -26.64
N SER A 67 6.56 1.06 -27.66
CA SER A 67 5.42 1.96 -27.86
C SER A 67 4.08 1.29 -28.15
N LYS A 68 4.05 0.00 -28.45
CA LYS A 68 2.81 -0.74 -28.73
C LYS A 68 2.19 -1.31 -27.46
N GLN A 69 2.95 -1.34 -26.37
CA GLN A 69 2.52 -1.94 -25.12
C GLN A 69 1.57 -1.04 -24.33
N THR A 70 0.80 -1.70 -23.49
CA THR A 70 -0.17 -1.09 -22.58
C THR A 70 0.32 -1.19 -21.15
N VAL A 71 0.16 -0.11 -20.39
CA VAL A 71 0.58 -0.03 -18.99
C VAL A 71 -0.66 0.10 -18.11
N ALA A 72 -0.77 -0.74 -17.08
CA ALA A 72 -1.75 -0.57 -16.02
C ALA A 72 -1.07 -0.21 -14.71
N ILE A 73 -1.55 0.85 -14.06
CA ILE A 73 -1.05 1.34 -12.78
C ILE A 73 -2.16 1.20 -11.74
N ALA A 74 -2.04 0.26 -10.82
CA ALA A 74 -2.94 0.14 -9.69
C ALA A 74 -2.53 1.10 -8.57
N ILE A 75 -3.48 1.88 -8.06
CA ILE A 75 -3.28 2.79 -6.92
C ILE A 75 -4.32 2.52 -5.83
N PRO A 76 -4.05 2.82 -4.55
CA PRO A 76 -5.07 2.75 -3.52
C PRO A 76 -6.13 3.83 -3.74
N ASP A 77 -7.32 3.60 -3.18
CA ASP A 77 -8.39 4.59 -3.13
C ASP A 77 -8.16 5.67 -2.04
N GLU A 78 -9.13 6.58 -1.91
CA GLU A 78 -9.07 7.76 -1.04
C GLU A 78 -9.03 7.47 0.46
N THR A 79 -9.22 6.21 0.88
CA THR A 79 -9.11 5.83 2.30
C THR A 79 -7.65 5.69 2.76
N HIS A 80 -6.70 5.70 1.82
CA HIS A 80 -5.27 5.76 2.12
C HIS A 80 -4.73 7.18 1.92
N PRO A 81 -3.85 7.69 2.81
CA PRO A 81 -3.35 9.05 2.77
C PRO A 81 -2.23 9.27 1.74
N LEU A 82 -2.09 8.40 0.74
CA LEU A 82 -1.02 8.46 -0.24
C LEU A 82 -1.16 9.73 -1.11
N PRO A 83 -0.11 10.57 -1.27
CA PRO A 83 -0.19 11.83 -2.01
C PRO A 83 -0.13 11.60 -3.53
N THR A 84 -1.16 10.95 -4.08
CA THR A 84 -1.30 10.57 -5.51
C THR A 84 -1.02 11.73 -6.46
N ILE A 85 -1.41 12.95 -6.07
CA ILE A 85 -1.22 14.18 -6.86
C ILE A 85 0.25 14.49 -7.11
N GLU A 86 1.10 14.23 -6.12
CA GLU A 86 2.54 14.48 -6.18
C GLU A 86 3.28 13.32 -6.84
N ILE A 87 2.84 12.08 -6.60
CA ILE A 87 3.57 10.88 -7.03
C ILE A 87 3.28 10.47 -8.48
N LEU A 88 2.05 10.62 -8.97
CA LEU A 88 1.66 10.10 -10.28
C LEU A 88 2.40 10.77 -11.44
N PRO A 89 2.56 12.11 -11.46
CA PRO A 89 3.37 12.77 -12.49
C PRO A 89 4.79 12.21 -12.57
N LEU A 90 5.44 11.97 -11.43
CA LEU A 90 6.82 11.47 -11.38
C LEU A 90 6.93 10.06 -11.97
N VAL A 91 5.92 9.21 -11.75
CA VAL A 91 5.88 7.86 -12.32
C VAL A 91 5.61 7.90 -13.83
N ILE A 92 4.68 8.76 -14.27
CA ILE A 92 4.33 8.91 -15.69
C ILE A 92 5.51 9.50 -16.47
N ASP A 93 6.15 10.55 -15.95
CA ASP A 93 7.32 11.17 -16.58
C ASP A 93 8.48 10.16 -16.68
N TRP A 94 8.70 9.35 -15.64
CA TRP A 94 9.66 8.25 -15.69
C TRP A 94 9.33 7.21 -16.77
N LEU A 95 8.04 6.85 -16.93
CA LEU A 95 7.62 5.93 -17.99
C LEU A 95 7.90 6.51 -19.39
N PHE A 96 7.61 7.80 -19.62
CA PHE A 96 7.91 8.45 -20.89
C PHE A 96 9.41 8.63 -21.13
N GLU A 97 10.22 8.84 -20.08
CA GLU A 97 11.68 8.87 -20.22
C GLU A 97 12.22 7.49 -20.64
N LYS A 98 11.71 6.41 -20.05
CA LYS A 98 12.14 5.05 -20.36
C LYS A 98 11.56 4.53 -21.68
N ILE A 99 10.38 5.01 -22.08
CA ILE A 99 9.68 4.62 -23.31
C ILE A 99 9.21 5.88 -24.04
N PRO A 100 10.10 6.58 -24.77
CA PRO A 100 9.80 7.87 -25.40
C PRO A 100 8.60 7.88 -26.35
N ASP A 101 8.30 6.74 -26.95
CA ASP A 101 7.20 6.59 -27.92
C ASP A 101 5.89 6.05 -27.27
N LEU A 102 5.84 5.87 -25.94
CA LEU A 102 4.62 5.45 -25.24
C LEU A 102 3.57 6.56 -25.26
N LEU A 103 2.37 6.23 -25.72
CA LEU A 103 1.24 7.16 -25.75
C LEU A 103 0.49 7.14 -24.43
N SER A 104 0.06 8.31 -23.92
CA SER A 104 -0.67 8.39 -22.65
C SER A 104 -1.97 7.59 -22.66
N GLU A 105 -2.64 7.46 -23.81
CA GLU A 105 -3.87 6.67 -23.95
C GLU A 105 -3.66 5.14 -23.77
N ARG A 106 -2.40 4.69 -23.79
CA ARG A 106 -1.98 3.31 -23.50
C ARG A 106 -1.72 3.07 -22.00
N ILE A 107 -1.71 4.13 -21.20
CA ILE A 107 -1.56 4.05 -19.74
C ILE A 107 -2.97 4.14 -19.12
N THR A 108 -3.30 3.15 -18.30
CA THR A 108 -4.54 3.15 -17.51
C THR A 108 -4.21 3.09 -16.03
N ILE A 109 -4.67 4.09 -15.29
CA ILE A 109 -4.62 4.14 -13.83
C ILE A 109 -5.91 3.54 -13.30
N LEU A 110 -5.79 2.48 -12.52
CA LEU A 110 -6.90 1.76 -11.90
C LEU A 110 -6.88 2.00 -10.39
N VAL A 111 -7.92 2.67 -9.89
CA VAL A 111 -8.12 2.88 -8.44
C VAL A 111 -8.67 1.59 -7.84
N GLY A 112 -7.89 0.95 -6.97
CA GLY A 112 -8.25 -0.30 -6.33
C GLY A 112 -9.16 -0.07 -5.11
N CYS A 113 -10.44 -0.44 -5.27
CA CYS A 113 -11.48 -0.25 -4.24
C CYS A 113 -11.81 -1.52 -3.43
N SER A 114 -11.20 -2.67 -3.75
CA SER A 114 -11.53 -3.96 -3.11
C SER A 114 -13.04 -4.27 -3.20
N LEU A 115 -13.69 -4.62 -2.10
CA LEU A 115 -15.13 -4.88 -2.02
C LEU A 115 -15.99 -3.62 -1.88
N LYS A 116 -15.38 -2.43 -1.78
CA LYS A 116 -16.14 -1.18 -1.73
C LYS A 116 -16.75 -0.88 -3.11
N PRO A 117 -17.86 -0.14 -3.16
CA PRO A 117 -18.35 0.42 -4.42
C PRO A 117 -17.24 1.20 -5.14
N PRO A 118 -17.27 1.24 -6.49
CA PRO A 118 -16.32 2.05 -7.24
C PRO A 118 -16.42 3.52 -6.81
N ALA A 119 -15.28 4.19 -6.80
CA ALA A 119 -15.18 5.60 -6.47
C ALA A 119 -16.01 6.46 -7.44
N GLU A 120 -16.76 7.40 -6.88
CA GLU A 120 -17.51 8.38 -7.67
C GLU A 120 -16.56 9.30 -8.46
N GLN A 121 -17.07 9.88 -9.56
CA GLN A 121 -16.28 10.73 -10.45
C GLN A 121 -15.60 11.89 -9.72
N GLU A 122 -16.27 12.55 -8.77
CA GLU A 122 -15.69 13.63 -7.97
C GLU A 122 -14.52 13.14 -7.11
N THR A 123 -14.63 11.93 -6.55
CA THR A 123 -13.55 11.32 -5.76
C THR A 123 -12.37 10.95 -6.66
N LEU A 124 -12.63 10.41 -7.86
CA LEU A 124 -11.58 10.14 -8.85
C LEU A 124 -10.86 11.42 -9.28
N GLU A 125 -11.58 12.51 -9.57
CA GLU A 125 -10.98 13.78 -9.96
C GLU A 125 -10.18 14.45 -8.84
N ARG A 126 -10.58 14.22 -7.58
CA ARG A 126 -9.81 14.69 -6.42
C ARG A 126 -8.55 13.86 -6.19
N LEU A 127 -8.63 12.54 -6.34
CA LEU A 127 -7.51 11.62 -6.15
C LEU A 127 -6.52 11.69 -7.32
N VAL A 128 -7.03 11.78 -8.54
CA VAL A 128 -6.28 11.77 -9.80
C VAL A 128 -6.82 12.87 -10.73
N PRO A 129 -6.49 14.14 -10.48
CA PRO A 129 -6.94 15.24 -11.34
C PRO A 129 -6.52 15.05 -12.82
N PRO A 130 -7.39 15.32 -13.81
CA PRO A 130 -7.05 15.12 -15.22
C PRO A 130 -5.75 15.81 -15.68
N LYS A 131 -5.44 16.96 -15.07
CA LYS A 131 -4.24 17.75 -15.35
C LYS A 131 -2.91 17.07 -15.00
N ILE A 132 -2.90 16.10 -14.08
CA ILE A 132 -1.65 15.47 -13.60
C ILE A 132 -1.31 14.18 -14.35
N VAL A 133 -2.26 13.65 -15.13
CA VAL A 133 -2.12 12.36 -15.81
C VAL A 133 -2.00 12.46 -17.32
N GLN A 134 -1.83 13.66 -17.88
CA GLN A 134 -1.43 13.88 -19.30
C GLN A 134 -2.29 13.11 -20.33
N GLY A 135 -3.58 12.90 -20.05
CA GLY A 135 -4.50 12.16 -20.93
C GLY A 135 -4.58 10.64 -20.69
N CYS A 136 -3.87 10.10 -19.69
CA CYS A 136 -4.02 8.70 -19.28
C CYS A 136 -5.47 8.40 -18.87
N LYS A 137 -5.91 7.17 -19.09
CA LYS A 137 -7.23 6.70 -18.66
C LYS A 137 -7.22 6.50 -17.15
N VAL A 138 -8.27 6.94 -16.48
CA VAL A 138 -8.46 6.71 -15.03
C VAL A 138 -9.77 5.95 -14.85
N LEU A 139 -9.71 4.80 -14.19
CA LEU A 139 -10.84 3.93 -13.92
C LEU A 139 -10.89 3.58 -12.44
N SER A 140 -12.08 3.28 -11.93
CA SER A 140 -12.25 2.70 -10.60
C SER A 140 -12.59 1.22 -10.71
N HIS A 141 -11.98 0.40 -9.85
CA HIS A 141 -12.28 -1.00 -9.77
C HIS A 141 -13.70 -1.23 -9.19
N ASP A 142 -14.47 -2.08 -9.84
CA ASP A 142 -15.76 -2.58 -9.36
C ASP A 142 -15.69 -4.11 -9.26
N SER A 143 -15.55 -4.64 -8.05
CA SER A 143 -15.43 -6.08 -7.81
C SER A 143 -16.66 -6.89 -8.19
N LYS A 144 -17.82 -6.25 -8.36
CA LYS A 144 -19.10 -6.90 -8.67
C LYS A 144 -19.41 -6.90 -10.17
N ASN A 145 -19.10 -5.81 -10.86
CA ASN A 145 -19.51 -5.61 -12.25
C ASN A 145 -18.36 -5.64 -13.26
N ALA A 146 -17.11 -5.49 -12.84
CA ALA A 146 -16.00 -5.52 -13.77
C ALA A 146 -15.77 -6.93 -14.32
N GLU A 147 -15.33 -7.01 -15.58
CA GLU A 147 -14.81 -8.25 -16.14
C GLU A 147 -13.53 -8.66 -15.38
N MET A 148 -13.44 -9.93 -15.00
CA MET A 148 -12.29 -10.50 -14.31
C MET A 148 -11.59 -11.53 -15.19
N ILE A 149 -10.26 -11.59 -15.08
CA ILE A 149 -9.42 -12.64 -15.67
C ILE A 149 -8.99 -13.59 -14.57
N SER A 150 -9.15 -14.89 -14.82
CA SER A 150 -8.70 -15.94 -13.92
C SER A 150 -7.28 -16.36 -14.23
N TYR A 151 -6.46 -16.46 -13.18
CA TYR A 151 -5.10 -16.97 -13.22
C TYR A 151 -4.98 -18.38 -12.60
N GLY A 152 -6.11 -19.00 -12.26
CA GLY A 152 -6.15 -20.29 -11.58
C GLY A 152 -6.40 -20.16 -10.08
N THR A 153 -5.76 -21.00 -9.29
CA THR A 153 -5.99 -21.12 -7.84
C THR A 153 -4.66 -21.30 -7.12
N THR A 154 -4.45 -20.57 -6.01
CA THR A 154 -3.26 -20.71 -5.18
C THR A 154 -3.22 -22.07 -4.47
N LYS A 155 -2.06 -22.45 -3.91
CA LYS A 155 -1.93 -23.67 -3.08
C LYS A 155 -2.86 -23.70 -1.87
N ARG A 156 -3.30 -22.53 -1.38
CA ARG A 156 -4.22 -22.40 -0.24
C ARG A 156 -5.69 -22.34 -0.66
N GLY A 157 -5.97 -22.56 -1.95
CA GLY A 157 -7.32 -22.68 -2.49
C GLY A 157 -7.95 -21.36 -2.91
N THR A 158 -7.21 -20.25 -2.89
CA THR A 158 -7.73 -18.93 -3.28
C THR A 158 -7.88 -18.87 -4.79
N PRO A 159 -9.09 -18.70 -5.35
CA PRO A 159 -9.25 -18.40 -6.76
C PRO A 159 -8.60 -17.04 -7.05
N VAL A 160 -7.74 -16.95 -8.07
CA VAL A 160 -7.07 -15.69 -8.43
C VAL A 160 -7.82 -15.06 -9.59
N LEU A 161 -8.59 -14.02 -9.29
CA LEU A 161 -9.39 -13.23 -10.22
C LEU A 161 -8.96 -11.78 -10.12
N VAL A 162 -8.55 -11.17 -11.24
CA VAL A 162 -8.12 -9.76 -11.28
C VAL A 162 -8.85 -9.02 -12.39
N ASN A 163 -9.16 -7.75 -12.17
CA ASN A 163 -9.77 -6.86 -13.14
C ASN A 163 -9.10 -6.94 -14.52
N SER A 164 -9.90 -7.13 -15.57
CA SER A 164 -9.40 -7.41 -16.92
C SER A 164 -8.54 -6.30 -17.51
N VAL A 165 -8.78 -5.04 -17.12
CA VAL A 165 -7.97 -3.90 -17.55
C VAL A 165 -6.53 -4.03 -17.04
N TYR A 166 -6.36 -4.42 -15.78
CA TYR A 166 -5.04 -4.61 -15.19
C TYR A 166 -4.39 -5.90 -15.71
N ALA A 167 -5.15 -6.99 -15.72
CA ALA A 167 -4.70 -8.31 -16.10
C ALA A 167 -4.16 -8.39 -17.54
N ARG A 168 -4.80 -7.67 -18.48
CA ARG A 168 -4.43 -7.65 -19.90
C ARG A 168 -3.32 -6.68 -20.26
N ALA A 169 -2.89 -5.82 -19.34
CA ALA A 169 -1.81 -4.89 -19.63
C ALA A 169 -0.48 -5.64 -19.81
N ASP A 170 0.30 -5.19 -20.79
CA ASP A 170 1.62 -5.74 -21.06
C ASP A 170 2.58 -5.45 -19.90
N TYR A 171 2.44 -4.28 -19.26
CA TYR A 171 3.21 -3.89 -18.08
C TYR A 171 2.32 -3.46 -16.91
N LYS A 172 2.57 -4.03 -15.74
CA LYS A 172 1.71 -3.95 -14.56
C LYS A 172 2.47 -3.33 -13.39
N ILE A 173 2.02 -2.13 -12.99
CA ILE A 173 2.60 -1.36 -11.88
C ILE A 173 1.64 -1.37 -10.70
N ALA A 174 2.15 -1.59 -9.49
CA ALA A 174 1.40 -1.49 -8.25
C ALA A 174 1.99 -0.41 -7.35
N ILE A 175 1.24 0.66 -7.11
CA ILE A 175 1.66 1.74 -6.22
C ILE A 175 0.87 1.67 -4.92
N GLY A 176 1.52 1.86 -3.78
CA GLY A 176 0.80 1.90 -2.50
C GLY A 176 1.65 2.28 -1.29
N GLN A 177 1.02 2.28 -0.13
CA GLN A 177 1.64 2.59 1.16
C GLN A 177 1.79 1.33 2.02
N ILE A 178 3.01 1.04 2.47
CA ILE A 178 3.31 0.00 3.45
C ILE A 178 3.02 0.53 4.86
N GLU A 179 2.09 -0.12 5.54
CA GLU A 179 1.67 0.13 6.91
C GLU A 179 1.38 -1.19 7.64
N PRO A 180 1.40 -1.22 8.99
CA PRO A 180 1.07 -2.42 9.74
C PRO A 180 -0.39 -2.84 9.47
N HIS A 181 -0.62 -4.13 9.27
CA HIS A 181 -1.96 -4.65 8.95
C HIS A 181 -2.31 -5.82 9.86
N GLN A 182 -3.52 -5.79 10.44
CA GLN A 182 -3.94 -6.64 11.57
C GLN A 182 -3.67 -8.14 11.38
N PHE A 183 -3.90 -8.68 10.17
CA PHE A 183 -3.71 -10.10 9.87
C PHE A 183 -2.80 -10.41 8.68
N VAL A 184 -2.33 -9.40 7.94
CA VAL A 184 -1.46 -9.58 6.75
C VAL A 184 0.02 -9.31 7.08
N GLY A 185 0.31 -8.93 8.33
CA GLY A 185 1.61 -8.44 8.76
C GLY A 185 1.75 -6.96 8.46
N PHE A 186 2.03 -6.65 7.20
CA PHE A 186 2.10 -5.30 6.63
C PHE A 186 1.27 -5.24 5.35
N THR A 187 0.88 -4.07 4.85
CA THR A 187 0.15 -3.90 3.58
C THR A 187 1.08 -4.03 2.35
N CYS A 188 0.55 -3.68 1.16
CA CYS A 188 1.30 -3.54 -0.10
C CYS A 188 2.11 -4.77 -0.52
N GLY A 189 3.06 -4.57 -1.45
CA GLY A 189 3.51 -5.62 -2.37
C GLY A 189 2.37 -6.00 -3.30
N THR A 190 2.11 -7.30 -3.43
CA THR A 190 1.07 -7.84 -4.31
C THR A 190 -0.36 -7.53 -3.84
N LYS A 191 -0.57 -7.27 -2.53
CA LYS A 191 -1.90 -6.96 -1.94
C LYS A 191 -2.61 -5.81 -2.65
N GLY A 192 -1.87 -4.77 -3.06
CA GLY A 192 -2.44 -3.59 -3.72
C GLY A 192 -3.25 -3.94 -4.98
N VAL A 193 -2.85 -5.01 -5.67
CA VAL A 193 -3.54 -5.53 -6.85
C VAL A 193 -4.49 -6.66 -6.49
N ILE A 194 -4.01 -7.67 -5.77
CA ILE A 194 -4.80 -8.89 -5.50
C ILE A 194 -6.02 -8.61 -4.65
N ILE A 195 -5.94 -7.66 -3.71
CA ILE A 195 -7.09 -7.20 -2.94
C ILE A 195 -7.69 -5.94 -3.52
N GLY A 196 -6.88 -4.97 -3.95
CA GLY A 196 -7.40 -3.69 -4.45
C GLY A 196 -8.19 -3.82 -5.76
N CYS A 197 -7.75 -4.71 -6.65
CA CYS A 197 -8.31 -4.91 -7.99
C CYS A 197 -8.80 -6.35 -8.23
N GLY A 198 -8.95 -7.14 -7.16
CA GLY A 198 -9.33 -8.54 -7.21
C GLY A 198 -10.85 -8.76 -7.21
N GLY A 199 -11.28 -9.92 -7.70
CA GLY A 199 -12.68 -10.32 -7.62
C GLY A 199 -13.11 -10.67 -6.20
N GLU A 200 -14.41 -10.61 -5.93
CA GLU A 200 -15.01 -10.89 -4.62
C GLU A 200 -14.54 -12.24 -4.04
N GLN A 201 -14.56 -13.30 -4.85
CA GLN A 201 -14.12 -14.65 -4.43
C GLN A 201 -12.63 -14.70 -4.02
N THR A 202 -11.77 -13.95 -4.71
CA THR A 202 -10.34 -13.85 -4.36
C THR A 202 -10.17 -13.18 -3.00
N ILE A 203 -10.87 -12.07 -2.81
CA ILE A 203 -10.78 -11.27 -1.59
C ILE A 203 -11.33 -12.06 -0.40
N GLU A 204 -12.53 -12.62 -0.52
CA GLU A 204 -13.20 -13.37 0.55
C GLU A 204 -12.40 -14.61 0.97
N HIS A 205 -11.92 -15.41 0.02
CA HIS A 205 -11.15 -16.61 0.35
C HIS A 205 -9.84 -16.25 1.03
N ASN A 206 -9.09 -15.27 0.51
CA ASN A 206 -7.85 -14.82 1.15
C ASN A 206 -8.11 -14.29 2.57
N HIS A 207 -9.18 -13.51 2.77
CA HIS A 207 -9.52 -12.98 4.09
C HIS A 207 -10.00 -14.08 5.05
N SER A 208 -10.57 -15.18 4.56
CA SER A 208 -10.92 -16.34 5.41
C SER A 208 -9.70 -16.95 6.13
N LEU A 209 -8.49 -16.78 5.58
CA LEU A 209 -7.23 -17.22 6.19
C LEU A 209 -6.85 -16.40 7.42
N MET A 210 -7.53 -15.27 7.70
CA MET A 210 -7.22 -14.38 8.83
C MET A 210 -7.40 -15.04 10.21
N PHE A 211 -8.15 -16.14 10.29
CA PHE A 211 -8.37 -16.87 11.54
C PHE A 211 -7.21 -17.79 11.93
N HIS A 212 -6.19 -17.92 11.09
CA HIS A 212 -5.02 -18.73 11.39
C HIS A 212 -4.13 -18.05 12.45
N ASP A 213 -3.53 -18.82 13.35
CA ASP A 213 -2.75 -18.29 14.47
C ASP A 213 -1.58 -17.38 14.05
N ASN A 214 -0.98 -17.64 12.88
CA ASN A 214 0.10 -16.82 12.31
C ASN A 214 -0.36 -15.60 11.49
N ALA A 215 -1.67 -15.43 11.27
CA ALA A 215 -2.20 -14.27 10.56
C ALA A 215 -2.23 -13.05 11.50
N ARG A 216 -1.07 -12.46 11.73
CA ARG A 216 -0.86 -11.40 12.72
C ARG A 216 -0.15 -10.19 12.14
N ILE A 217 -0.37 -9.04 12.76
CA ILE A 217 0.38 -7.80 12.54
C ILE A 217 1.89 -8.05 12.71
N GLY A 218 2.70 -7.44 11.84
CA GLY A 218 4.15 -7.59 11.88
C GLY A 218 4.71 -8.92 11.34
N VAL A 219 3.89 -9.95 11.13
CA VAL A 219 4.34 -11.29 10.71
C VAL A 219 4.18 -11.45 9.19
N LEU A 220 5.30 -11.65 8.49
CA LEU A 220 5.32 -11.93 7.05
C LEU A 220 5.60 -13.41 6.75
N GLU A 221 6.67 -13.96 7.30
CA GLU A 221 7.05 -15.36 7.11
C GLU A 221 6.14 -16.28 7.93
N GLY A 222 5.61 -17.33 7.30
CA GLY A 222 4.66 -18.24 7.94
C GLY A 222 3.25 -17.66 8.13
N ASN A 223 3.00 -16.42 7.68
CA ASN A 223 1.67 -15.84 7.66
C ASN A 223 0.91 -16.33 6.42
N PRO A 224 -0.14 -17.16 6.57
CA PRO A 224 -0.81 -17.77 5.44
C PRO A 224 -1.51 -16.75 4.53
N VAL A 225 -2.02 -15.65 5.08
CA VAL A 225 -2.69 -14.60 4.30
C VAL A 225 -1.68 -13.92 3.39
N ARG A 226 -0.51 -13.57 3.93
CA ARG A 226 0.58 -12.91 3.18
C ARG A 226 1.17 -13.84 2.12
N GLU A 227 1.47 -15.09 2.48
CA GLU A 227 2.02 -16.06 1.53
C GLU A 227 1.06 -16.33 0.37
N ASP A 228 -0.24 -16.44 0.65
CA ASP A 228 -1.28 -16.59 -0.38
C ASP A 228 -1.34 -15.39 -1.34
N LEU A 229 -1.27 -14.17 -0.80
CA LEU A 229 -1.22 -12.94 -1.60
C LEU A 229 0.05 -12.87 -2.46
N ASN A 230 1.18 -13.31 -1.92
CA ASN A 230 2.45 -13.30 -2.65
C ASN A 230 2.39 -14.27 -3.83
N GLU A 231 1.91 -15.50 -3.61
CA GLU A 231 1.70 -16.49 -4.68
C GLU A 231 0.73 -15.97 -5.75
N ALA A 232 -0.42 -15.42 -5.34
CA ALA A 232 -1.39 -14.84 -6.28
C ALA A 232 -0.79 -13.69 -7.11
N GLY A 233 0.06 -12.85 -6.52
CA GLY A 233 0.74 -11.76 -7.23
C GLY A 233 1.80 -12.24 -8.22
N GLU A 234 2.52 -13.31 -7.90
CA GLU A 234 3.43 -13.97 -8.84
C GLU A 234 2.67 -14.56 -10.03
N MET A 235 1.51 -15.18 -9.80
CA MET A 235 0.64 -15.70 -10.86
C MET A 235 0.13 -14.59 -11.81
N VAL A 236 -0.18 -13.42 -11.28
CA VAL A 236 -0.66 -12.26 -12.05
C VAL A 236 0.45 -11.58 -12.85
N GLY A 237 1.70 -11.71 -12.41
CA GLY A 237 2.86 -11.08 -13.06
C GLY A 237 2.85 -9.56 -12.88
N ILE A 238 2.94 -9.09 -11.63
CA ILE A 238 3.13 -7.66 -11.33
C ILE A 238 4.61 -7.32 -11.54
N ASP A 239 4.90 -6.50 -12.54
CA ASP A 239 6.25 -6.21 -12.99
C ASP A 239 6.97 -5.25 -12.03
N LEU A 240 6.29 -4.18 -11.63
CA LEU A 240 6.88 -3.13 -10.79
C LEU A 240 5.97 -2.78 -9.63
N SER A 241 6.56 -2.62 -8.45
CA SER A 241 5.89 -2.00 -7.30
C SER A 241 6.62 -0.75 -6.84
N ILE A 242 5.86 0.30 -6.55
CA ILE A 242 6.35 1.55 -5.98
C ILE A 242 5.67 1.75 -4.64
N ASN A 243 6.42 1.55 -3.57
CA ASN A 243 5.88 1.52 -2.22
C ASN A 243 6.43 2.66 -1.36
N PHE A 244 5.54 3.23 -0.55
CA PHE A 244 5.84 4.33 0.36
C PHE A 244 5.72 3.86 1.80
N VAL A 245 6.65 4.29 2.65
CA VAL A 245 6.47 4.23 4.11
C VAL A 245 6.28 5.66 4.59
N MET A 246 5.21 5.91 5.34
CA MET A 246 4.84 7.24 5.82
C MET A 246 4.80 7.24 7.35
N ALA A 247 5.09 8.38 7.96
CA ALA A 247 4.96 8.59 9.39
C ALA A 247 3.51 8.95 9.78
N SER A 248 3.21 8.94 11.09
CA SER A 248 1.87 9.25 11.61
C SER A 248 1.37 10.67 11.32
N ASN A 249 2.27 11.58 10.95
CA ASN A 249 1.98 12.94 10.49
C ASN A 249 1.81 13.03 8.95
N LYS A 250 1.77 11.89 8.25
CA LYS A 250 1.67 11.75 6.78
C LYS A 250 2.91 12.21 6.00
N GLU A 251 4.04 12.45 6.66
CA GLU A 251 5.29 12.70 5.95
C GLU A 251 5.86 11.39 5.38
N ILE A 252 6.40 11.44 4.17
CA ILE A 252 7.04 10.27 3.55
C ILE A 252 8.40 10.05 4.21
N VAL A 253 8.63 8.81 4.65
CA VAL A 253 9.87 8.34 5.29
C VAL A 253 10.74 7.56 4.31
N ARG A 254 10.12 6.79 3.41
CA ARG A 254 10.84 5.97 2.43
C ARG A 254 10.04 5.82 1.14
N VAL A 255 10.74 5.83 0.02
CA VAL A 255 10.21 5.47 -1.31
C VAL A 255 11.02 4.27 -1.82
N LEU A 256 10.32 3.24 -2.27
CA LEU A 256 10.89 1.99 -2.75
C LEU A 256 10.32 1.70 -4.13
N ALA A 257 11.16 1.29 -5.07
CA ALA A 257 10.72 0.87 -6.40
C ALA A 257 11.44 -0.42 -6.79
N GLY A 258 10.69 -1.42 -7.27
CA GLY A 258 11.25 -2.69 -7.72
C GLY A 258 10.28 -3.86 -7.67
N ARG A 259 10.80 -5.08 -7.56
CA ARG A 259 9.96 -6.28 -7.52
C ARG A 259 8.99 -6.18 -6.33
N PRO A 260 7.73 -6.61 -6.49
CA PRO A 260 6.72 -6.47 -5.44
C PRO A 260 7.11 -7.07 -4.09
N LEU A 261 7.73 -8.25 -4.07
CA LEU A 261 8.10 -8.93 -2.82
C LEU A 261 9.31 -8.28 -2.13
N ASP A 262 10.28 -7.81 -2.91
CA ASP A 262 11.50 -7.20 -2.37
C ASP A 262 11.19 -5.84 -1.75
N THR A 263 10.45 -4.98 -2.47
CA THR A 263 9.99 -3.70 -1.94
C THR A 263 9.08 -3.86 -0.72
N GLN A 264 8.25 -4.91 -0.68
CA GLN A 264 7.39 -5.20 0.46
C GLN A 264 8.22 -5.58 1.69
N ARG A 265 9.21 -6.46 1.54
CA ARG A 265 10.09 -6.89 2.64
C ARG A 265 10.90 -5.73 3.20
N GLU A 266 11.52 -4.94 2.33
CA GLU A 266 12.36 -3.80 2.71
C GLU A 266 11.53 -2.68 3.37
N GLY A 267 10.34 -2.38 2.83
CA GLY A 267 9.46 -1.39 3.42
C GLY A 267 8.85 -1.85 4.73
N ALA A 268 8.57 -3.16 4.88
CA ALA A 268 8.11 -3.73 6.15
C ALA A 268 9.16 -3.58 7.26
N GLN A 269 10.45 -3.71 6.94
CA GLN A 269 11.53 -3.46 7.92
C GLN A 269 11.51 -1.99 8.39
N THR A 270 11.45 -1.03 7.48
CA THR A 270 11.33 0.39 7.86
C THR A 270 10.06 0.68 8.63
N CYS A 271 8.94 0.07 8.24
CA CYS A 271 7.67 0.22 8.91
C CYS A 271 7.74 -0.36 10.34
N ALA A 272 8.38 -1.51 10.54
CA ALA A 272 8.62 -2.12 11.85
C ALA A 272 9.56 -1.28 12.71
N GLU A 273 10.58 -0.64 12.14
CA GLU A 273 11.46 0.27 12.88
C GLU A 273 10.70 1.52 13.35
N LEU A 274 9.82 2.05 12.50
CA LEU A 274 9.02 3.25 12.77
C LEU A 274 7.89 2.98 13.79
N TYR A 275 7.13 1.91 13.61
CA TYR A 275 5.92 1.63 14.39
C TYR A 275 6.09 0.54 15.45
N GLY A 276 7.15 -0.26 15.37
CA GLY A 276 7.42 -1.34 16.32
C GLY A 276 7.93 -0.81 17.65
N VAL A 277 7.14 -1.08 18.70
CA VAL A 277 7.48 -0.77 20.09
C VAL A 277 7.66 -2.08 20.83
N ALA A 278 8.85 -2.28 21.41
CA ALA A 278 9.12 -3.44 22.25
C ALA A 278 8.49 -3.23 23.63
N LEU A 279 7.86 -4.26 24.17
CA LEU A 279 7.29 -4.26 25.52
C LEU A 279 8.14 -5.19 26.38
N GLU A 280 8.53 -4.72 27.57
CA GLU A 280 9.25 -5.53 28.55
C GLU A 280 8.29 -6.47 29.29
N ASP A 281 7.09 -5.97 29.62
CA ASP A 281 6.04 -6.70 30.33
C ASP A 281 4.67 -6.50 29.67
N SER A 282 3.72 -7.38 30.00
CA SER A 282 2.32 -7.21 29.64
C SER A 282 1.62 -6.19 30.52
N TYR A 283 0.70 -5.42 29.96
CA TYR A 283 -0.15 -4.48 30.72
C TYR A 283 -1.49 -5.13 31.07
N ASP A 284 -1.99 -4.84 32.27
CA ASP A 284 -3.35 -5.24 32.69
C ASP A 284 -4.44 -4.49 31.91
N ILE A 285 -4.15 -3.25 31.47
CA ILE A 285 -5.08 -2.35 30.79
C ILE A 285 -4.36 -1.68 29.62
N VAL A 286 -4.99 -1.69 28.44
CA VAL A 286 -4.57 -0.94 27.24
C VAL A 286 -5.74 -0.06 26.80
N VAL A 287 -5.46 1.20 26.48
CA VAL A 287 -6.44 2.22 26.06
C VAL A 287 -6.11 2.69 24.64
#